data_AF-A0AAU3NND9-F1
#
_entry.id   AF-A0AAU3NND9-F1
#
_cell.length_a   1.000
_cell.length_b   1.000
_cell.length_c   1.000
_cell.angle_alpha   90.00
_cell.angle_beta   90.00
_cell.angle_gamma   90.00
#
_symmetry.space_group_name_H-M   'P 1'
#
loop_
_entity.id
_entity.type
_entity.pdbx_description
1 polymer ?
#
loop_
_entity_poly.entity_id
_entity_poly.type
_entity_poly.pdbx_seq_one_letter_code
_entity_poly.pdbx_strand_id
1 'polypeptide(L)'
;MTVHEDAAETAVVPFEVPPPPLWRTFEDFLDGVPMRDIRYWCGRKAVRANRDRLMSGRPKERITTDDVVSVLTDARGRSSHCGSLAVAGAPMHQETRKPLAWAHIGRRIGSLDHFVARIDGGPNTIDNLRWSCHWCNTWPSERIPGAKDHGAIQPDGA
;
A
#
# COMPACT_ATOMS: atom_id res chain seq x y z
N MET A 1 35.29 -22.42 -38.46
CA MET A 1 35.66 -21.15 -37.79
C MET A 1 34.50 -20.81 -36.88
N THR A 2 34.83 -20.47 -35.64
CA THR A 2 34.06 -20.59 -34.40
C THR A 2 32.70 -19.91 -34.39
N VAL A 3 31.67 -20.62 -33.89
CA VAL A 3 30.42 -20.02 -33.41
C VAL A 3 30.67 -19.42 -32.04
N HIS A 4 30.40 -18.13 -31.88
CA HIS A 4 30.41 -17.46 -30.59
C HIS A 4 29.05 -17.66 -29.92
N GLU A 5 28.98 -18.58 -28.96
CA GLU A 5 27.90 -18.64 -27.99
C GLU A 5 28.12 -17.54 -26.95
N ASP A 6 27.46 -16.39 -27.14
CA ASP A 6 27.27 -15.41 -26.07
C ASP A 6 26.25 -16.00 -25.08
N ALA A 7 26.76 -16.76 -24.10
CA ALA A 7 26.01 -17.12 -22.92
C ALA A 7 25.72 -15.83 -22.14
N ALA A 8 24.48 -15.33 -22.24
CA ALA A 8 23.98 -14.30 -21.36
C ALA A 8 24.05 -14.80 -19.92
N GLU A 9 25.10 -14.41 -19.22
CA GLU A 9 25.28 -14.60 -17.79
C GLU A 9 24.13 -13.85 -17.10
N THR A 10 23.06 -14.59 -16.79
CA THR A 10 21.97 -14.12 -15.94
C THR A 10 22.56 -13.77 -14.59
N ALA A 11 22.93 -12.50 -14.41
CA ALA A 11 23.30 -11.95 -13.13
C ALA A 11 22.15 -12.23 -12.14
N VAL A 12 22.40 -13.19 -11.25
CA VAL A 12 21.50 -13.48 -10.13
C VAL A 12 21.52 -12.24 -9.24
N VAL A 13 20.53 -11.37 -9.41
CA VAL A 13 20.34 -10.22 -8.54
C VAL A 13 20.17 -10.78 -7.11
N PRO A 14 21.03 -10.41 -6.15
CA PRO A 14 20.92 -10.92 -4.79
C PRO A 14 19.51 -10.66 -4.28
N PHE A 15 18.86 -11.69 -3.73
CA PHE A 15 17.58 -11.53 -3.05
C PHE A 15 17.83 -10.69 -1.79
N GLU A 16 17.68 -9.37 -1.94
CA GLU A 16 17.87 -8.41 -0.87
C GLU A 16 16.84 -8.72 0.22
N VAL A 17 17.31 -9.12 1.40
CA VAL A 17 16.44 -9.43 2.53
C VAL A 17 15.64 -8.16 2.83
N PRO A 18 14.29 -8.23 2.82
CA PRO A 18 13.48 -7.05 3.08
C PRO A 18 13.83 -6.52 4.47
N PRO A 19 13.93 -5.18 4.66
CA PRO A 19 14.22 -4.61 5.97
C PRO A 19 13.19 -5.12 7.00
N PRO A 20 13.47 -5.13 8.30
CA PRO A 20 12.47 -5.49 9.29
C PRO A 20 11.29 -4.50 9.27
N PRO A 21 10.07 -4.91 9.68
CA PRO A 21 8.97 -3.99 9.90
C PRO A 21 9.35 -2.92 10.94
N LEU A 22 8.99 -1.65 10.66
CA LEU A 22 9.23 -0.54 11.60
C LEU A 22 8.29 -0.60 12.81
N TRP A 23 7.08 -1.11 12.62
CA TRP A 23 6.05 -1.23 13.66
C TRP A 23 5.55 -2.68 13.69
N ARG A 24 5.32 -3.21 14.89
CA ARG A 24 4.80 -4.58 15.07
C ARG A 24 3.28 -4.59 15.25
N THR A 25 2.77 -3.57 15.95
CA THR A 25 1.34 -3.37 16.20
C THR A 25 0.85 -2.03 15.67
N PHE A 26 -0.47 -1.82 15.67
CA PHE A 26 -1.05 -0.52 15.33
C PHE A 26 -0.78 0.50 16.43
N GLU A 27 -0.74 0.04 17.68
CA GLU A 27 -0.43 0.83 18.87
C GLU A 27 1.01 1.35 18.81
N ASP A 28 1.99 0.50 18.44
CA ASP A 28 3.38 0.92 18.21
C ASP A 28 3.48 2.05 17.18
N PHE A 29 2.62 1.98 16.14
CA PHE A 29 2.56 3.00 15.12
C PHE A 29 1.98 4.31 15.65
N LEU A 30 0.91 4.26 16.45
CA LEU A 30 0.33 5.46 17.06
C LEU A 30 1.28 6.11 18.07
N ASP A 31 2.04 5.31 18.83
CA ASP A 31 3.02 5.81 19.79
C ASP A 31 4.27 6.39 19.08
N GLY A 32 4.67 5.77 17.98
CA GLY A 32 5.87 6.14 17.23
C GLY A 32 5.68 7.24 16.18
N VAL A 33 4.44 7.57 15.81
CA VAL A 33 4.14 8.53 14.73
C VAL A 33 3.21 9.63 15.25
N PRO A 34 3.68 10.90 15.26
CA PRO A 34 2.84 12.03 15.67
C PRO A 34 1.55 12.12 14.85
N MET A 35 0.43 12.41 15.52
CA MET A 35 -0.88 12.55 14.86
C MET A 35 -0.87 13.55 13.69
N ARG A 36 -0.06 14.61 13.76
CA ARG A 36 0.14 15.56 12.64
C ARG A 36 0.66 14.88 11.36
N ASP A 37 1.53 13.88 11.49
CA ASP A 37 2.16 13.19 10.37
C ASP A 37 1.20 12.14 9.79
N ILE A 38 0.43 11.48 10.66
CA ILE A 38 -0.70 10.62 10.27
C ILE A 38 -1.72 11.41 9.45
N ARG A 39 -2.14 12.58 9.95
CA ARG A 39 -3.07 13.48 9.26
C ARG A 39 -2.51 13.97 7.92
N TYR A 40 -1.24 14.38 7.88
CA TYR A 40 -0.58 14.79 6.63
C TYR A 40 -0.60 13.66 5.59
N TRP A 41 -0.26 12.44 6.01
CA TRP A 41 -0.27 11.27 5.14
C TRP A 41 -1.67 10.92 4.63
N CYS A 42 -2.67 10.93 5.51
CA CYS A 42 -4.08 10.71 5.14
C CYS A 42 -4.61 11.80 4.22
N GLY A 43 -4.24 13.07 4.45
CA GLY A 43 -4.63 14.20 3.61
C GLY A 43 -4.13 14.06 2.17
N ARG A 44 -2.90 13.58 1.97
CA ARG A 44 -2.39 13.25 0.63
C ARG A 44 -3.21 12.17 -0.08
N LYS A 45 -3.72 11.18 0.65
CA LYS A 45 -4.58 10.13 0.09
C LYS A 45 -5.95 10.69 -0.28
N ALA A 46 -6.54 11.54 0.57
CA ALA A 46 -7.78 12.23 0.28
C ALA A 46 -7.68 13.10 -0.98
N VAL A 47 -6.60 13.89 -1.12
CA VAL A 47 -6.31 14.67 -2.34
C VAL A 47 -6.24 13.76 -3.57
N ARG A 48 -5.54 12.63 -3.48
CA ARG A 48 -5.43 11.67 -4.59
C ARG A 48 -6.75 10.96 -4.92
N ALA A 49 -7.60 10.68 -3.94
CA ALA A 49 -8.91 10.07 -4.16
C ALA A 49 -9.88 11.05 -4.86
N ASN A 50 -9.82 12.33 -4.47
CA ASN A 50 -10.65 13.42 -4.97
C ASN A 50 -10.26 13.94 -6.36
N ARG A 51 -9.11 13.52 -6.89
CA ARG A 51 -8.62 14.01 -8.20
C ARG A 51 -9.47 13.50 -9.36
N ASP A 52 -9.46 14.29 -10.42
CA ASP A 52 -9.97 13.89 -11.72
C ASP A 52 -9.15 12.73 -12.31
N ARG A 53 -9.80 11.76 -12.95
CA ARG A 53 -9.18 10.56 -13.51
C ARG A 53 -9.71 10.31 -14.92
N LEU A 54 -8.82 9.93 -15.83
CA LEU A 54 -9.13 9.68 -17.24
C LEU A 54 -10.40 8.83 -17.45
N MET A 55 -10.56 7.73 -16.71
CA MET A 55 -11.66 6.76 -16.91
C MET A 55 -12.88 6.96 -16.02
N SER A 56 -12.84 7.87 -15.04
CA SER A 56 -13.93 8.02 -14.05
C SER A 56 -14.23 9.47 -13.68
N GLY A 57 -13.65 10.42 -14.41
CA GLY A 57 -13.82 11.85 -14.21
C GLY A 57 -13.47 12.33 -12.80
N ARG A 58 -14.02 13.48 -12.43
CA ARG A 58 -13.99 14.01 -11.06
C ARG A 58 -15.10 13.35 -10.24
N PRO A 59 -14.84 12.93 -9.00
CA PRO A 59 -15.90 12.32 -8.18
C PRO A 59 -16.93 13.38 -7.80
N LYS A 60 -18.20 12.99 -7.70
CA LYS A 60 -19.30 13.85 -7.25
C LYS A 60 -19.13 14.21 -5.78
N GLU A 61 -18.82 13.20 -4.97
CA GLU A 61 -18.53 13.34 -3.55
C GLU A 61 -17.03 13.49 -3.30
N ARG A 62 -16.68 14.32 -2.31
CA ARG A 62 -15.30 14.52 -1.87
C ARG A 62 -15.15 14.00 -0.47
N ILE A 63 -14.05 13.30 -0.25
CA ILE A 63 -13.66 12.83 1.08
C ILE A 63 -12.67 13.81 1.71
N THR A 64 -12.70 13.92 3.02
CA THR A 64 -11.83 14.76 3.81
C THR A 64 -10.59 13.99 4.29
N THR A 65 -9.64 14.70 4.90
CA THR A 65 -8.54 14.06 5.63
C THR A 65 -9.06 13.21 6.78
N ASP A 66 -10.09 13.71 7.48
CA ASP A 66 -10.64 13.03 8.66
C ASP A 66 -11.32 11.72 8.28
N ASP A 67 -12.02 11.67 7.13
CA ASP A 67 -12.61 10.43 6.62
C ASP A 67 -11.55 9.34 6.42
N VAL A 68 -10.38 9.72 5.87
CA VAL A 68 -9.28 8.77 5.65
C VAL A 68 -8.62 8.37 6.97
N VAL A 69 -8.52 9.27 7.94
CA VAL A 69 -8.04 8.94 9.29
C VAL A 69 -8.98 7.97 9.98
N SER A 70 -10.30 8.14 9.86
CA SER A 70 -11.30 7.20 10.37
C SER A 70 -11.14 5.84 9.72
N VAL A 71 -11.06 5.76 8.38
CA VAL A 71 -10.83 4.49 7.66
C VAL A 71 -9.55 3.78 8.11
N LEU A 72 -8.46 4.51 8.33
CA LEU A 72 -7.21 3.95 8.86
C LEU A 72 -7.39 3.40 10.29
N THR A 73 -8.04 4.18 11.16
CA THR A 73 -8.21 3.89 12.59
C THR A 73 -9.17 2.72 12.81
N ASP A 74 -10.31 2.72 12.12
CA ASP A 74 -11.32 1.66 12.18
C ASP A 74 -10.75 0.33 11.70
N ALA A 75 -9.90 0.36 10.67
CA ALA A 75 -9.18 -0.81 10.20
C ALA A 75 -8.00 -1.22 11.11
N ARG A 76 -7.68 -0.44 12.14
CA ARG A 76 -6.46 -0.59 12.97
C ARG A 76 -5.20 -0.73 12.10
N GLY A 77 -5.12 0.05 11.03
CA GLY A 77 -4.03 -0.01 10.06
C GLY A 77 -3.94 -1.30 9.24
N ARG A 78 -4.91 -2.21 9.32
CA ARG A 78 -4.86 -3.52 8.65
C ARG A 78 -5.51 -3.49 7.28
N SER A 79 -4.90 -4.20 6.34
CA SER A 79 -5.45 -4.39 5.01
C SER A 79 -6.75 -5.19 5.08
N SER A 80 -7.83 -4.64 4.54
CA SER A 80 -9.14 -5.32 4.39
C SER A 80 -9.11 -6.60 3.54
N HIS A 81 -8.02 -6.82 2.79
CA HIS A 81 -7.89 -7.98 1.91
C HIS A 81 -7.09 -9.14 2.52
N CYS A 82 -5.98 -8.83 3.19
CA CYS A 82 -5.05 -9.85 3.70
C CYS A 82 -4.66 -9.70 5.17
N GLY A 83 -5.26 -8.74 5.89
CA GLY A 83 -5.03 -8.52 7.32
C GLY A 83 -3.66 -7.93 7.69
N SER A 84 -2.78 -7.69 6.71
CA SER A 84 -1.44 -7.16 6.95
C SER A 84 -1.47 -5.78 7.60
N LEU A 85 -0.59 -5.54 8.57
CA LEU A 85 -0.39 -4.19 9.13
C LEU A 85 0.26 -3.30 8.06
N ALA A 86 -0.52 -2.39 7.51
CA ALA A 86 -0.17 -1.56 6.36
C ALA A 86 -0.11 -0.08 6.77
N VAL A 87 0.84 0.27 7.63
CA VAL A 87 0.98 1.64 8.19
C VAL A 87 2.25 2.36 7.72
N ALA A 88 3.08 1.70 6.90
CA ALA A 88 4.29 2.28 6.35
C ALA A 88 4.01 3.21 5.16
N GLY A 89 4.89 4.19 5.00
CA GLY A 89 5.09 4.87 3.73
C GLY A 89 5.86 4.00 2.74
N ALA A 90 5.72 4.29 1.44
CA ALA A 90 6.59 3.69 0.44
C ALA A 90 8.05 4.10 0.71
N PRO A 91 9.02 3.18 0.56
CA PRO A 91 10.43 3.50 0.74
C PRO A 91 10.86 4.49 -0.33
N MET A 92 11.66 5.48 0.05
CA MET A 92 12.12 6.55 -0.84
C MET A 92 13.64 6.59 -0.85
N HIS A 93 14.22 6.73 -2.04
CA HIS A 93 15.65 6.98 -2.19
C HIS A 93 16.00 8.30 -1.51
N GLN A 94 17.02 8.29 -0.63
CA GLN A 94 17.32 9.46 0.21
C GLN A 94 17.73 10.68 -0.62
N GLU A 95 18.59 10.49 -1.62
CA GLU A 95 19.07 11.57 -2.49
C GLU A 95 18.03 12.02 -3.52
N THR A 96 17.54 11.10 -4.34
CA THR A 96 16.67 11.45 -5.47
C THR A 96 15.21 11.69 -5.07
N ARG A 97 14.83 11.35 -3.84
CA ARG A 97 13.44 11.36 -3.36
C ARG A 97 12.47 10.61 -4.30
N LYS A 98 12.96 9.63 -5.04
CA LYS A 98 12.15 8.74 -5.87
C LYS A 98 11.74 7.48 -5.08
N PRO A 99 10.57 6.88 -5.35
CA PRO A 99 10.20 5.61 -4.74
C PRO A 99 11.24 4.52 -5.07
N LEU A 100 11.63 3.74 -4.06
CA LEU A 100 12.39 2.51 -4.26
C LEU A 100 11.45 1.39 -4.72
N ALA A 101 12.01 0.30 -5.24
CA ALA A 101 11.25 -0.91 -5.53
C ALA A 101 10.58 -1.40 -4.25
N TRP A 102 9.25 -1.42 -4.25
CA TRP A 102 8.46 -1.69 -3.06
C TRP A 102 7.90 -3.10 -3.02
N ALA A 103 8.13 -3.90 -4.07
CA ALA A 103 7.52 -5.22 -4.22
C ALA A 103 7.71 -6.09 -2.96
N HIS A 104 8.90 -6.05 -2.36
CA HIS A 104 9.25 -6.82 -1.17
C HIS A 104 8.63 -6.33 0.16
N ILE A 105 7.99 -5.14 0.18
CA ILE A 105 7.29 -4.61 1.36
C ILE A 105 5.90 -4.05 1.04
N GLY A 106 5.31 -4.41 -0.11
CA GLY A 106 4.03 -3.87 -0.55
C GLY A 106 2.90 -4.08 0.46
N ARG A 107 2.97 -5.14 1.26
CA ARG A 107 2.01 -5.43 2.35
C ARG A 107 2.10 -4.54 3.58
N ARG A 108 3.22 -3.85 3.77
CA ARG A 108 3.45 -2.90 4.87
C ARG A 108 3.01 -1.49 4.50
N ILE A 109 2.95 -1.18 3.22
CA ILE A 109 2.66 0.17 2.75
C ILE A 109 1.16 0.39 2.78
N GLY A 110 0.72 1.39 3.54
CA GLY A 110 -0.69 1.74 3.62
C GLY A 110 -1.19 2.42 2.36
N SER A 111 -2.38 2.03 1.91
CA SER A 111 -3.08 2.60 0.76
C SER A 111 -4.57 2.76 1.05
N LEU A 112 -5.20 3.66 0.31
CA LEU A 112 -6.65 3.84 0.33
C LEU A 112 -7.23 3.16 -0.91
N ASP A 113 -8.19 2.27 -0.71
CA ASP A 113 -8.86 1.52 -1.76
C ASP A 113 -10.37 1.82 -1.75
N HIS A 114 -11.03 1.55 -2.87
CA HIS A 114 -12.47 1.59 -2.98
C HIS A 114 -13.03 0.17 -2.98
N PHE A 115 -14.17 -0.08 -2.32
CA PHE A 115 -14.82 -1.40 -2.36
C PHE A 115 -15.33 -1.73 -3.76
N VAL A 116 -16.11 -0.80 -4.34
CA VAL A 116 -16.40 -0.73 -5.77
C VAL A 116 -15.50 0.33 -6.39
N ALA A 117 -14.69 -0.05 -7.38
CA ALA A 117 -13.78 0.89 -8.01
C ALA A 117 -14.53 2.02 -8.73
N ARG A 118 -13.93 3.21 -8.77
CA ARG A 118 -14.53 4.38 -9.44
C ARG A 118 -14.75 4.19 -10.95
N ILE A 119 -13.94 3.37 -11.60
CA ILE A 119 -14.11 3.03 -13.03
C ILE A 119 -15.34 2.15 -13.26
N ASP A 120 -15.74 1.39 -12.25
CA ASP A 120 -16.92 0.51 -12.25
C ASP A 120 -18.16 1.22 -11.66
N GLY A 121 -18.12 2.55 -11.54
CA GLY A 121 -19.24 3.36 -11.04
C GLY A 121 -19.30 3.51 -9.51
N GLY A 122 -18.29 3.05 -8.77
CA GLY A 122 -18.25 3.19 -7.31
C GLY A 122 -18.15 4.66 -6.85
N PRO A 123 -18.88 5.08 -5.80
CA PRO A 123 -18.86 6.45 -5.31
C PRO A 123 -17.58 6.76 -4.52
N ASN A 124 -17.29 8.04 -4.30
CA ASN A 124 -16.16 8.47 -3.46
C ASN A 124 -16.66 8.93 -2.09
N THR A 125 -17.27 7.99 -1.37
CA THR A 125 -17.87 8.17 -0.03
C THR A 125 -17.18 7.25 0.98
N ILE A 126 -17.25 7.60 2.27
CA ILE A 126 -16.61 6.83 3.34
C ILE A 126 -17.04 5.35 3.33
N ASP A 127 -18.32 5.06 3.06
CA ASP A 127 -18.87 3.70 3.02
C ASP A 127 -18.31 2.84 1.87
N ASN A 128 -17.76 3.49 0.83
CA ASN A 128 -17.10 2.80 -0.27
C ASN A 128 -15.57 2.83 -0.14
N LEU A 129 -15.02 3.34 0.96
CA LEU A 129 -13.58 3.33 1.23
C LEU A 129 -13.19 2.16 2.13
N ARG A 130 -11.97 1.67 1.92
CA ARG A 130 -11.34 0.73 2.85
C ARG A 130 -9.85 0.93 2.91
N TRP A 131 -9.27 0.59 4.06
CA TRP A 131 -7.83 0.50 4.18
C TRP A 131 -7.32 -0.77 3.48
N SER A 132 -6.23 -0.64 2.74
CA SER A 132 -5.62 -1.75 2.02
C SER A 132 -4.11 -1.57 2.00
N CYS A 133 -3.38 -2.68 1.94
CA CYS A 133 -1.96 -2.58 1.64
C CYS A 133 -1.72 -2.27 0.16
N HIS A 134 -0.58 -1.67 -0.16
CA HIS A 134 -0.26 -1.28 -1.51
C HIS A 134 -0.21 -2.46 -2.49
N TRP A 135 0.23 -3.63 -2.02
CA TRP A 135 0.22 -4.87 -2.79
C TRP A 135 -1.19 -5.25 -3.27
N CYS A 136 -2.13 -5.44 -2.32
CA CYS A 136 -3.51 -5.80 -2.64
C CYS A 136 -4.25 -4.75 -3.47
N ASN A 137 -3.89 -3.46 -3.34
CA ASN A 137 -4.49 -2.38 -4.12
C ASN A 137 -3.94 -2.32 -5.57
N THR A 138 -2.71 -2.80 -5.81
CA THR A 138 -2.02 -2.58 -7.10
C THR A 138 -2.01 -3.81 -8.01
N TRP A 139 -2.14 -5.04 -7.49
CA TRP A 139 -1.99 -6.28 -8.28
C TRP A 139 -3.29 -7.10 -8.33
N PRO A 140 -4.15 -6.91 -9.35
CA PRO A 140 -5.38 -7.70 -9.50
C PRO A 140 -5.15 -9.18 -9.85
N SER A 141 -4.02 -9.53 -10.47
CA SER A 141 -3.75 -10.86 -11.05
C SER A 141 -3.10 -11.87 -10.11
N GLU A 142 -2.65 -11.48 -8.90
CA GLU A 142 -1.98 -12.37 -7.94
C GLU A 142 -2.92 -12.87 -6.82
N ARG A 143 -4.14 -13.21 -7.22
CA ARG A 143 -5.11 -13.90 -6.37
C ARG A 143 -4.82 -15.41 -6.38
N ILE A 144 -3.84 -15.89 -5.61
CA ILE A 144 -3.68 -17.33 -5.35
C ILE A 144 -3.64 -17.61 -3.84
N PRO A 145 -4.41 -18.59 -3.34
CA PRO A 145 -4.28 -19.12 -1.97
C PRO A 145 -2.84 -19.60 -1.72
N GLY A 146 -2.14 -18.98 -0.76
CA GLY A 146 -0.76 -19.33 -0.37
C GLY A 146 0.31 -18.25 -0.59
N ALA A 147 -0.04 -17.04 -1.04
CA ALA A 147 0.93 -15.96 -1.24
C ALA A 147 1.62 -15.53 0.08
N LYS A 148 2.90 -15.92 0.27
CA LYS A 148 3.78 -15.44 1.33
C LYS A 148 4.51 -14.18 0.90
N ASP A 149 4.58 -13.20 1.80
CA ASP A 149 5.30 -11.96 1.60
C ASP A 149 5.92 -11.59 2.96
N HIS A 150 7.24 -11.71 3.07
CA HIS A 150 7.99 -11.65 4.34
C HIS A 150 8.07 -10.22 4.89
N GLY A 151 6.92 -9.68 5.25
CA GLY A 151 6.84 -8.34 5.79
C GLY A 151 5.58 -7.95 6.55
N ALA A 152 4.53 -8.75 6.53
CA ALA A 152 3.42 -8.56 7.46
C ALA A 152 3.64 -9.48 8.68
N ILE A 153 3.66 -8.92 9.89
CA ILE A 153 3.35 -9.73 11.08
C ILE A 153 1.85 -10.03 10.97
N GLN A 154 1.53 -11.26 10.59
CA GLN A 154 0.18 -11.76 10.82
C GLN A 154 -0.02 -11.81 12.34
N PRO A 155 -1.14 -11.29 12.87
CA PRO A 155 -1.48 -11.60 14.25
C PRO A 155 -1.66 -13.12 14.31
N ASP A 156 -1.07 -13.78 15.32
CA ASP A 156 -1.24 -15.21 15.52
C ASP A 156 -2.74 -15.54 15.59
N GLY A 157 -3.24 -16.32 14.63
CA GLY A 157 -4.59 -16.89 14.64
C GLY A 157 -5.66 -16.17 13.80
N ALA A 158 -5.46 -16.09 12.47
CA ALA A 158 -6.55 -15.88 11.51
C ALA A 158 -6.87 -17.20 10.79
#